data_AF-A0A3N7IVM5-F1
#
_entry.id   AF-A0A3N7IVM5-F1
#
_cell.length_a   1.000
_cell.length_b   1.000
_cell.length_c   1.000
_cell.angle_alpha   90.00
_cell.angle_beta   90.00
_cell.angle_gamma   90.00
#
_symmetry.space_group_name_H-M   'P 1'
#
loop_
_entity.id
_entity.type
_entity.pdbx_description
1 polymer ?
#
loop_
_entity_poly.entity_id
_entity_poly.type
_entity_poly.pdbx_seq_one_letter_code
_entity_poly.pdbx_strand_id
1 'polypeptide(L)' 'NIFIERFWGSLKREKIYLNPPNGGVDLYKQVKDYVNFYNNERRHKSIGRITPDEKFYQAIKNVS' A
#
# COMPACT_ATOMS: atom_id res chain seq x y z
N ASN A 1 9.30 -13.15 -2.91
CA ASN A 1 9.47 -11.91 -2.10
C ASN A 1 8.17 -11.68 -1.33
N ILE A 2 8.09 -12.19 -0.10
CA ILE A 2 6.81 -12.38 0.62
C ILE A 2 6.03 -11.07 0.87
N PHE A 3 6.73 -9.94 1.06
CA PHE A 3 6.09 -8.64 1.32
C PHE A 3 5.44 -8.06 0.05
N ILE A 4 6.14 -8.14 -1.08
CA ILE A 4 5.62 -7.68 -2.37
C ILE A 4 4.44 -8.54 -2.83
N GLU A 5 4.53 -9.86 -2.67
CA GLU A 5 3.42 -10.77 -3.00
C GLU A 5 2.18 -10.48 -2.14
N ARG A 6 2.35 -10.28 -0.83
CA ARG A 6 1.24 -9.94 0.08
C ARG A 6 0.61 -8.58 -0.27
N PHE A 7 1.43 -7.59 -0.63
CA PHE A 7 0.95 -6.29 -1.07
C PHE A 7 0.03 -6.43 -2.29
N TRP A 8 0.52 -7.08 -3.37
CA TRP A 8 -0.25 -7.25 -4.60
C TRP A 8 -1.48 -8.13 -4.42
N GLY A 9 -1.41 -9.15 -3.56
CA GLY A 9 -2.57 -9.96 -3.21
C GLY A 9 -3.66 -9.14 -2.52
N SER A 10 -3.28 -8.24 -1.62
CA SER A 10 -4.22 -7.37 -0.90
C SER A 10 -4.81 -6.32 -1.84
N LEU A 11 -4.00 -5.61 -2.63
CA LEU A 11 -4.45 -4.60 -3.59
C LEU A 11 -5.48 -5.15 -4.57
N LYS A 12 -5.20 -6.32 -5.16
CA LYS A 12 -6.12 -6.94 -6.12
C LYS A 12 -7.46 -7.28 -5.48
N ARG A 13 -7.45 -7.92 -4.31
CA ARG A 13 -8.68 -8.37 -3.63
C ARG A 13 -9.50 -7.23 -3.03
N GLU A 14 -8.84 -6.24 -2.43
CA GLU A 14 -9.49 -5.18 -1.66
C GLU A 14 -9.92 -3.98 -2.52
N LYS A 15 -9.29 -3.77 -3.70
CA LYS A 15 -9.59 -2.62 -4.56
C LYS A 15 -10.04 -3.02 -5.95
N ILE A 16 -9.18 -3.73 -6.70
CA ILE A 16 -9.36 -3.95 -8.15
C ILE A 16 -10.47 -4.94 -8.46
N TYR A 17 -10.57 -6.05 -7.74
CA TYR A 17 -11.61 -7.06 -7.99
C TYR A 17 -12.99 -6.59 -7.54
N LEU A 18 -13.07 -5.72 -6.54
CA LEU A 18 -14.33 -5.11 -6.10
C LEU A 18 -14.77 -3.97 -7.02
N ASN A 19 -13.81 -3.26 -7.63
CA ASN A 19 -14.07 -2.12 -8.51
C ASN A 19 -13.22 -2.25 -9.78
N PRO A 20 -13.63 -3.09 -10.76
CA PRO A 20 -12.89 -3.27 -11.99
C PRO A 20 -12.64 -1.92 -12.69
N PRO A 21 -11.40 -1.61 -13.07
CA PRO A 21 -11.08 -0.31 -13.65
C PRO A 21 -11.63 -0.18 -15.06
N ASN A 22 -12.15 1.01 -15.39
CA ASN A 22 -12.71 1.31 -16.72
C ASN A 22 -11.65 1.72 -17.77
N GLY A 23 -10.37 1.48 -17.49
CA GLY A 23 -9.25 1.81 -18.37
C GLY A 23 -7.95 2.08 -17.61
N GLY A 24 -6.87 2.37 -18.33
CA GLY A 24 -5.54 2.54 -17.75
C GLY A 24 -5.44 3.72 -16.77
N VAL A 25 -6.10 4.86 -17.08
CA VAL A 25 -6.11 6.04 -16.20
C VAL A 25 -6.82 5.74 -14.88
N ASP A 26 -7.93 5.00 -14.94
CA ASP A 26 -8.69 4.64 -13.75
C ASP A 26 -7.91 3.63 -12.90
N LEU A 27 -7.32 2.60 -13.52
CA LEU A 27 -6.44 1.65 -12.86
C LEU A 27 -5.28 2.37 -12.14
N TYR A 28 -4.63 3.33 -12.81
CA TYR A 28 -3.55 4.11 -12.20
C TYR A 28 -4.01 4.86 -10.95
N LYS A 29 -5.17 5.53 -11.01
CA LYS A 29 -5.74 6.23 -9.86
C LYS A 29 -6.03 5.26 -8.71
N GLN A 30 -6.70 4.14 -9.00
CA GLN A 30 -7.02 3.13 -7.98
C GLN A 30 -5.76 2.56 -7.31
N VAL A 31 -4.70 2.28 -8.07
CA VAL A 31 -3.42 1.81 -7.54
C VAL A 31 -2.76 2.89 -6.69
N LYS A 32 -2.69 4.13 -7.18
CA LYS A 32 -2.09 5.26 -6.46
C LYS A 32 -2.78 5.48 -5.11
N ASP A 33 -4.11 5.51 -5.10
CA ASP A 33 -4.90 5.70 -3.88
C ASP A 33 -4.66 4.56 -2.89
N TYR A 34 -4.63 3.31 -3.38
CA TYR A 34 -4.37 2.16 -2.52
C TYR A 34 -2.95 2.14 -1.95
N VAL A 35 -1.94 2.54 -2.74
CA VAL A 35 -0.55 2.67 -2.25
C VAL A 35 -0.46 3.71 -1.14
N ASN A 36 -1.09 4.88 -1.33
CA ASN A 36 -1.13 5.93 -0.32
C ASN A 36 -1.74 5.42 0.99
N PHE A 37 -2.92 4.80 0.92
CA PHE A 37 -3.59 4.17 2.05
C PHE A 37 -2.71 3.09 2.73
N TYR A 38 -2.10 2.20 1.94
CA TYR A 38 -1.30 1.09 2.45
C TYR A 38 -0.07 1.58 3.23
N ASN A 39 0.52 2.69 2.78
CA ASN A 39 1.74 3.26 3.34
C ASN A 39 1.49 4.23 4.50
N ASN A 40 0.40 5.00 4.47
CA ASN A 40 0.15 6.10 5.43
C ASN A 40 -0.90 5.78 6.49
N GLU A 41 -1.81 4.84 6.23
CA GLU A 41 -2.97 4.62 7.10
C GLU A 41 -3.05 3.17 7.60
N ARG A 42 -2.70 2.19 6.75
CA ARG A 42 -2.81 0.78 7.11
C ARG A 42 -1.74 0.38 8.13
N ARG A 43 -2.18 0.01 9.32
CA ARG A 43 -1.33 -0.59 10.36
C ARG A 43 -1.10 -2.07 10.08
N HIS A 44 0.16 -2.50 10.13
CA HIS A 44 0.55 -3.87 9.79
C HIS A 44 1.06 -4.63 11.02
N LYS A 45 0.42 -5.76 11.35
CA LYS A 45 0.83 -6.59 12.50
C LYS A 45 2.30 -7.03 12.42
N SER A 46 2.79 -7.35 11.22
CA SER A 46 4.17 -7.81 10.98
C SER A 46 5.25 -6.78 11.29
N ILE A 47 4.89 -5.50 11.42
CA ILE A 47 5.84 -4.43 11.73
C ILE A 47 5.50 -3.71 13.03
N GLY A 48 4.75 -4.32 13.94
CA GLY A 48 4.45 -3.73 15.25
C GLY A 48 3.18 -2.88 15.28
N ARG A 49 2.25 -3.10 14.33
CA ARG A 49 1.00 -2.33 14.19
C ARG A 49 1.20 -0.83 13.91
N ILE A 50 2.32 -0.48 13.28
CA ILE A 50 2.57 0.84 12.69
C ILE A 50 2.42 0.77 11.17
N THR A 51 2.41 1.92 10.51
CA THR A 51 2.34 2.02 9.05
C THR A 51 3.73 1.82 8.43
N PRO A 52 3.81 1.45 7.14
CA PRO A 52 5.09 1.34 6.44
C PRO A 52 5.86 2.67 6.45
N ASP A 53 5.18 3.81 6.29
CA ASP A 53 5.85 5.12 6.29
C ASP A 53 6.43 5.47 7.66
N GLU A 54 5.73 5.15 8.75
CA GLU A 54 6.26 5.31 10.11
C GLU A 54 7.53 4.47 10.33
N LYS A 55 7.57 3.25 9.81
CA LYS A 55 8.72 2.36 10.01
C LYS A 55 9.92 2.69 9.12
N PHE A 56 9.68 2.95 7.84
CA PHE A 56 10.72 3.00 6.82
C PHE A 56 11.02 4.42 6.34
N TYR A 57 10.02 5.30 6.25
CA TYR A 57 10.22 6.67 5.73
C TYR A 57 10.63 7.65 6.83
N GLN A 58 10.07 7.55 8.04
CA GLN A 58 10.55 8.36 9.17
C GLN A 58 11.99 7.99 9.57
N ALA A 59 12.36 6.72 9.42
CA ALA A 59 13.75 6.27 9.61
C ALA A 59 14.74 6.94 8.65
N ILE A 60 14.32 7.31 7.44
CA ILE A 60 15.16 8.02 6.46
C ILE A 60 15.26 9.52 6.79
N LYS A 61 14.18 10.15 7.25
CA LYS A 61 14.20 11.58 7.65
C LYS A 61 15.05 11.86 8.88
N ASN A 62 15.15 10.92 9.82
CA ASN A 62 15.95 11.09 11.05
C ASN A 62 17.46 10.90 10.84
N VAL A 63 17.88 10.56 9.61
CA VAL A 63 19.29 10.39 9.22
C VAL A 63 19.78 11.56 8.36
N SER A 64 18.88 12.48 7.97
CA SER A 64 19.18 13.71 7.21
C SER A 64 19.22 14.92 8.13
#